data_AF-A0A7Z9K582-F1
#
_entry.id   AF-A0A7Z9K582-F1
#
_cell.length_a   1.000
_cell.length_b   1.000
_cell.length_c   1.000
_cell.angle_alpha   90.00
_cell.angle_beta   90.00
_cell.angle_gamma   90.00
#
_symmetry.space_group_name_H-M   'P 1'
#
loop_
_entity.id
_entity.type
_entity.pdbx_description
1 polymer ?
#
loop_
_entity_poly.entity_id
_entity_poly.type
_entity_poly.pdbx_seq_one_letter_code
_entity_poly.pdbx_strand_id
1 'polypeptide(L)' 'MKILEGLTFDDVLLEPAASCVLPTETDTSTYLTKHIQLGIPLLSAAMDTVTESRLAISMAQAGGIGVIHKNLSIEEQRD' A
#
# COMPACT_ATOMS: atom_id res chain seq x y z
N MET A 1 18.33 29.29 -16.38
CA MET A 1 17.72 27.95 -16.26
C MET A 1 17.28 27.78 -14.81
N LYS A 2 15.99 27.57 -14.54
CA LYS A 2 15.49 27.44 -13.16
C LYS A 2 15.46 25.95 -12.83
N ILE A 3 16.33 25.49 -11.93
CA ILE A 3 16.33 24.11 -11.44
C ILE A 3 15.20 23.99 -10.43
N LEU A 4 14.36 22.97 -10.57
CA LEU A 4 13.35 22.64 -9.58
C LEU A 4 14.00 21.84 -8.47
N GLU A 5 13.77 22.24 -7.23
CA GLU A 5 14.15 21.49 -6.05
C GLU A 5 13.12 20.38 -5.81
N GLY A 6 13.59 19.18 -5.47
CA GLY A 6 12.76 18.02 -5.16
C GLY A 6 13.12 17.52 -3.76
N LEU A 7 12.10 17.20 -2.96
CA LEU A 7 12.25 16.69 -1.60
C LEU A 7 11.94 15.19 -1.57
N THR A 8 12.67 14.42 -0.77
CA THR A 8 12.38 13.03 -0.41
C THR A 8 11.90 12.90 1.04
N PHE A 9 11.63 11.69 1.50
CA PHE A 9 11.10 11.42 2.85
C PHE A 9 11.99 11.97 3.97
N ASP A 10 13.32 11.84 3.84
CA ASP A 10 14.27 12.26 4.88
C ASP A 10 14.52 13.77 4.91
N ASP A 11 14.03 14.51 3.92
CA ASP A 11 14.20 15.98 3.85
C ASP A 11 13.15 16.73 4.68
N VAL A 12 12.09 16.05 5.14
CA VAL A 12 10.92 16.69 5.76
C VAL A 12 10.44 15.95 7.00
N LEU A 13 9.74 16.68 7.87
CA LEU A 13 9.02 16.14 9.02
C LEU A 13 7.58 16.65 9.01
N LEU A 14 6.67 15.86 9.58
CA LEU A 14 5.30 16.31 9.86
C LEU A 14 5.33 17.25 11.08
N GLU A 15 4.76 18.44 10.93
CA GLU A 15 4.58 19.38 12.04
C GLU A 15 3.44 18.89 12.96
N PRO A 16 3.68 18.72 14.27
CA PRO A 16 2.63 18.34 15.21
C PRO A 16 1.52 19.40 15.33
N ALA A 17 0.28 18.97 15.49
CA ALA A 17 -0.87 19.85 15.69
C ALA A 17 -1.79 19.32 16.81
N ALA A 18 -2.68 20.19 17.32
CA ALA A 18 -3.70 19.78 18.27
C ALA A 18 -4.62 18.73 17.64
N SER A 19 -4.84 17.62 18.35
CA SER A 19 -5.72 16.52 17.93
C SER A 19 -6.82 16.29 18.96
N CYS A 20 -8.02 16.00 18.47
CA CYS A 20 -9.14 15.51 19.27
C CYS A 20 -9.46 14.02 19.03
N VAL A 21 -8.61 13.32 18.27
CA VAL A 21 -8.77 11.89 17.92
C VAL A 21 -7.64 11.09 18.56
N LEU A 22 -7.97 9.97 19.18
CA LEU A 22 -6.98 9.01 19.68
C LEU A 22 -6.47 8.12 18.54
N PRO A 23 -5.19 7.68 18.57
CA PRO A 23 -4.64 6.83 17.50
C PRO A 23 -5.44 5.55 17.22
N THR A 24 -6.08 4.96 18.24
CA THR A 24 -6.91 3.75 18.11
C THR A 24 -8.28 4.01 17.47
N GLU A 25 -8.69 5.26 17.34
CA GLU A 25 -9.98 5.69 16.77
C GLU A 25 -9.82 6.21 15.33
N THR A 26 -8.59 6.34 14.84
CA THR A 26 -8.31 6.80 13.49
C THR A 26 -8.76 5.76 12.46
N ASP A 27 -9.61 6.17 11.52
CA ASP A 27 -9.94 5.36 10.34
C ASP A 27 -8.78 5.41 9.33
N THR A 28 -8.26 4.24 8.98
CA THR A 28 -7.17 4.08 8.00
C THR A 28 -7.66 3.48 6.69
N SER A 29 -8.96 3.29 6.54
CA SER A 29 -9.55 2.82 5.28
C SER A 29 -9.27 3.81 4.15
N THR A 30 -9.09 3.28 2.95
CA THR A 30 -8.76 4.10 1.78
C THR A 30 -9.30 3.49 0.49
N TYR A 31 -9.42 4.31 -0.54
CA TYR A 31 -9.77 3.86 -1.88
C TYR A 31 -8.51 3.78 -2.74
N LEU A 32 -8.10 2.55 -3.09
CA LEU A 32 -7.01 2.35 -4.06
C LEU A 32 -7.43 2.76 -5.47
N THR A 33 -8.69 2.49 -5.81
CA THR A 33 -9.33 2.93 -7.06
C THR A 33 -10.74 3.42 -6.75
N LYS A 34 -11.46 3.93 -7.75
CA LYS A 34 -12.89 4.31 -7.62
C LYS A 34 -13.80 3.19 -7.11
N HIS A 35 -13.38 1.93 -7.22
CA HIS A 35 -14.20 0.77 -6.93
C HIS A 35 -13.55 -0.22 -5.94
N ILE A 36 -12.31 0.03 -5.50
CA ILE A 36 -11.58 -0.87 -4.60
C ILE A 36 -11.27 -0.11 -3.32
N GLN A 37 -11.97 -0.48 -2.25
CA GLN A 37 -11.72 0.00 -0.89
C GLN A 37 -10.84 -0.99 -0.14
N LEU A 38 -9.87 -0.48 0.62
CA LEU A 38 -9.01 -1.21 1.53
C LEU A 38 -9.32 -0.81 2.98
N GLY A 39 -9.15 -1.74 3.90
CA GLY A 39 -9.24 -1.48 5.35
C GLY A 39 -8.00 -0.78 5.91
N ILE A 40 -6.84 -0.95 5.26
CA ILE A 40 -5.59 -0.25 5.57
C ILE A 40 -4.90 0.23 4.29
N PRO A 41 -4.08 1.29 4.30
CA PRO A 41 -3.47 1.86 3.10
C PRO A 41 -2.18 1.13 2.70
N LEU A 42 -2.20 -0.21 2.72
CA LEU A 42 -1.04 -1.05 2.42
C LEU A 42 -1.31 -1.98 1.23
N LEU A 43 -0.35 -2.02 0.31
CA LEU A 43 -0.28 -3.01 -0.75
C LEU A 43 1.11 -3.66 -0.82
N SER A 44 1.18 -4.93 -1.21
CA SER A 44 2.46 -5.59 -1.44
C SER A 44 2.92 -5.44 -2.90
N ALA A 45 4.24 -5.31 -3.09
CA ALA A 45 4.82 -5.11 -4.40
C ALA A 45 4.67 -6.35 -5.31
N ALA A 46 4.43 -6.12 -6.61
CA ALA A 46 4.31 -7.15 -7.62
C ALA A 46 5.68 -7.74 -8.04
N MET A 47 6.39 -8.35 -7.09
CA MET A 47 7.73 -8.89 -7.25
C MET A 47 7.75 -10.37 -6.87
N ASP A 48 8.53 -11.17 -7.60
CA ASP A 48 8.66 -12.63 -7.41
C ASP A 48 9.17 -13.01 -6.03
N THR A 49 10.07 -12.21 -5.47
CA THR A 49 10.60 -12.38 -4.11
C THR A 49 9.68 -11.85 -3.01
N VAL A 50 8.55 -11.23 -3.37
CA VAL A 50 7.65 -10.58 -2.42
C VAL A 50 6.28 -11.26 -2.41
N THR A 51 5.55 -11.24 -3.53
CA THR A 51 4.10 -11.53 -3.51
C THR A 51 3.69 -12.67 -4.43
N GLU A 52 3.49 -13.83 -3.84
CA GLU A 52 2.70 -14.94 -4.41
C GLU A 52 1.33 -15.06 -3.69
N SER A 53 0.53 -16.06 -4.07
CA SER A 53 -0.84 -16.30 -3.58
C SER A 53 -0.93 -16.27 -2.06
N ARG A 54 0.02 -16.90 -1.37
CA ARG A 54 0.07 -16.92 0.10
C ARG A 54 0.16 -15.53 0.72
N LEU A 55 1.02 -14.65 0.21
CA LEU A 55 1.13 -13.29 0.76
C LEU A 55 -0.10 -12.46 0.37
N ALA A 56 -0.61 -12.60 -0.85
CA ALA A 56 -1.80 -11.86 -1.27
C ALA A 56 -3.03 -12.17 -0.40
N ILE A 57 -3.23 -13.44 -0.04
CA ILE A 57 -4.28 -13.87 0.91
C ILE A 57 -4.08 -13.21 2.27
N SER A 58 -2.86 -13.25 2.83
CA SER A 58 -2.57 -12.64 4.13
C SER A 58 -2.77 -11.13 4.12
N MET A 59 -2.39 -10.44 3.04
CA MET A 59 -2.62 -9.01 2.87
C MET A 59 -4.12 -8.70 2.87
N ALA A 60 -4.93 -9.45 2.13
CA ALA A 60 -6.38 -9.28 2.09
C ALA A 60 -7.02 -9.51 3.46
N GLN A 61 -6.59 -10.54 4.20
CA GLN A 61 -7.06 -10.82 5.56
C GLN A 61 -6.71 -9.71 6.56
N ALA A 62 -5.58 -9.04 6.38
CA ALA A 62 -5.18 -7.89 7.18
C ALA A 62 -5.88 -6.58 6.77
N GLY A 63 -6.69 -6.60 5.69
CA GLY A 63 -7.40 -5.43 5.15
C GLY A 63 -6.64 -4.66 4.06
N GLY A 64 -5.48 -5.14 3.63
CA GLY A 64 -4.73 -4.60 2.49
C GLY A 64 -5.01 -5.36 1.20
N ILE A 65 -4.09 -5.28 0.24
CA ILE A 65 -4.15 -6.03 -1.03
C ILE A 65 -2.76 -6.52 -1.45
N GLY A 66 -2.67 -7.72 -2.01
CA GLY A 66 -1.44 -8.20 -2.65
C GLY A 66 -1.56 -8.23 -4.16
N VAL A 67 -0.49 -7.85 -4.86
CA VAL A 67 -0.42 -7.92 -6.32
C VAL A 67 0.53 -9.05 -6.71
N ILE A 68 0.00 -10.12 -7.30
CA ILE A 68 0.81 -11.25 -7.78
C ILE A 68 1.73 -10.76 -8.90
N HIS A 69 3.02 -11.06 -8.80
CA HIS A 69 4.00 -10.74 -9.82
C HIS A 69 3.72 -11.48 -11.14
N LYS A 70 4.32 -11.01 -12.24
CA LYS A 70 4.14 -11.57 -13.59
C LYS A 70 5.28 -12.48 -14.06
N ASN A 71 6.16 -12.90 -13.14
CA ASN A 71 7.29 -13.79 -13.45
C ASN A 71 6.85 -15.26 -13.34
N LEU A 72 5.72 -15.55 -13.99
CA LEU A 72 4.99 -16.82 -14.01
C LEU A 72 4.43 -17.00 -15.41
N SER A 73 4.09 -18.23 -15.81
CA SER A 73 3.19 -18.44 -16.94
C SER A 73 1.81 -17.84 -16.65
N ILE A 74 1.00 -17.62 -17.70
CA ILE A 74 -0.37 -17.10 -17.54
C ILE A 74 -1.21 -18.08 -16.72
N GLU A 75 -0.99 -19.38 -16.93
CA GLU A 75 -1.65 -20.47 -16.21
C GLU A 75 -1.29 -20.46 -14.72
N GLU A 76 0.00 -20.37 -14.40
CA GLU A 76 0.47 -20.33 -13.01
C GLU A 76 0.03 -19.06 -12.27
N GLN A 77 -0.05 -17.90 -12.93
CA GLN A 77 -0.51 -16.67 -12.29
C GLN A 77 -2.03 -16.67 -12.03
N ARG A 78 -2.78 -17.39 -12.85
CA ARG A 78 -4.24 -17.48 -12.76
C ARG A 78 -4.69 -18.38 -11.59
N ASP A 79 -3.98 -19.48 -11.39
CA ASP A 79 -4.34 -20.56 -10.44
C ASP A 79 -4.05 -20.18 -8.97
#